data_AF-A0AAT9HU65-F1
#
_entry.id   AF-A0AAT9HU65-F1
#
_cell.length_a   1.000
_cell.length_b   1.000
_cell.length_c   1.000
_cell.angle_alpha   90.00
_cell.angle_beta   90.00
_cell.angle_gamma   90.00
#
_symmetry.space_group_name_H-M   'P 1'
#
loop_
_entity.id
_entity.type
_entity.pdbx_description
1 polymer ?
#
loop_
_entity_poly.entity_id
_entity_poly.type
_entity_poly.pdbx_seq_one_letter_code
_entity_poly.pdbx_strand_id
1 'polypeptide(L)'
;MFLAAVGFWNFLGAGVFGFLVNLPIVSYYEMGTGLTANHAHGAMMGVYGMLAVGFAVFALRYFIPENAWSDRWPRLAFWSLNLGLAWMSFATLLPSGALQLYKVVESGYADARSLGYLQGDTNVFLEWLRLPGDVVFIAGGVLPLLWMTWLGVRHRAGRTRQPEDAELSLLFTEVGPGTTRADGEEEVVAP
;
A
#
# COMPACT_ATOMS: atom_id res chain seq x y z
N MET A 1 3.83 5.45 6.76
CA MET A 1 4.13 5.64 5.32
C MET A 1 3.00 5.10 4.44
N PHE A 2 2.60 3.83 4.55
CA PHE A 2 1.52 3.25 3.74
C PHE A 2 0.20 4.04 3.77
N LEU A 3 -0.29 4.46 4.96
CA LEU A 3 -1.52 5.26 5.07
C LEU A 3 -1.43 6.63 4.36
N ALA A 4 -0.25 7.24 4.31
CA ALA A 4 -0.05 8.49 3.56
C ALA A 4 -0.11 8.22 2.04
N ALA A 5 0.45 7.10 1.59
CA ALA A 5 0.33 6.69 0.18
C ALA A 5 -1.12 6.37 -0.21
N VAL A 6 -1.93 5.81 0.70
CA VAL A 6 -3.38 5.64 0.47
C VAL A 6 -4.04 6.98 0.14
N GLY A 7 -3.74 8.04 0.91
CA GLY A 7 -4.27 9.38 0.63
C GLY A 7 -3.86 9.90 -0.75
N PHE A 8 -2.59 9.73 -1.12
CA PHE A 8 -2.08 10.11 -2.43
C PHE A 8 -2.78 9.36 -3.59
N TRP A 9 -2.83 8.02 -3.52
CA TRP A 9 -3.45 7.20 -4.55
C TRP A 9 -4.97 7.30 -4.58
N ASN A 10 -5.60 7.68 -3.47
CA ASN A 10 -7.03 7.97 -3.45
C ASN A 10 -7.33 9.24 -4.27
N PHE A 11 -6.53 10.28 -4.09
CA PHE A 11 -6.65 11.47 -4.93
C PHE A 11 -6.33 11.18 -6.40
N LEU A 12 -5.18 10.57 -6.68
CA LEU A 12 -4.69 10.39 -8.04
C LEU A 12 -5.38 9.23 -8.78
N GLY A 13 -5.36 8.03 -8.18
CA GLY A 13 -5.90 6.81 -8.78
C GLY A 13 -7.42 6.79 -8.82
N ALA A 14 -8.08 7.05 -7.68
CA ALA A 14 -9.54 7.04 -7.62
C ALA A 14 -10.15 8.37 -8.11
N GLY A 15 -9.58 9.51 -7.69
CA GLY A 15 -10.07 10.84 -8.09
C GLY A 15 -9.76 11.18 -9.54
N VAL A 16 -8.49 11.46 -9.87
CA VAL A 16 -8.09 11.98 -11.19
C VAL A 16 -8.35 10.95 -12.29
N PHE A 17 -7.81 9.72 -12.18
CA PHE A 17 -8.00 8.70 -13.21
C PHE A 17 -9.44 8.17 -13.26
N GLY A 18 -10.14 8.12 -12.12
CA GLY A 18 -11.54 7.71 -12.10
C GLY A 18 -12.46 8.73 -12.76
N PHE A 19 -12.23 10.03 -12.51
CA PHE A 19 -13.01 11.09 -13.17
C PHE A 19 -12.77 11.12 -14.68
N LEU A 20 -11.54 10.83 -15.12
CA LEU A 20 -11.17 10.79 -16.54
C LEU A 20 -12.02 9.78 -17.34
N VAL A 21 -12.37 8.64 -16.75
CA VAL A 21 -13.14 7.56 -17.41
C VAL A 21 -14.65 7.64 -17.14
N ASN A 22 -15.10 8.53 -16.25
CA ASN A 22 -16.48 8.57 -15.76
C ASN A 22 -17.42 9.46 -16.57
N LEU A 23 -16.92 10.49 -17.27
CA LEU A 23 -17.79 11.37 -18.06
C LEU A 23 -18.50 10.54 -19.15
N PRO A 24 -19.84 10.62 -19.31
CA PRO A 24 -20.55 9.76 -20.27
C PRO A 24 -20.03 9.83 -21.71
N ILE A 25 -19.62 11.03 -22.14
CA ILE A 25 -19.04 11.23 -23.48
C ILE A 25 -17.68 10.56 -23.63
N VAL A 26 -16.86 10.51 -22.57
CA VAL A 26 -15.55 9.83 -22.60
C VAL A 26 -15.76 8.33 -22.47
N SER A 27 -16.57 7.91 -21.49
CA SER A 27 -16.89 6.51 -21.23
C SER A 27 -17.42 5.80 -22.47
N TYR A 28 -18.22 6.48 -23.31
CA TYR A 28 -18.70 5.93 -24.58
C TYR A 28 -17.57 5.41 -25.50
N TYR A 29 -16.40 6.06 -25.49
CA TYR A 29 -15.25 5.67 -26.31
C TYR A 29 -14.18 4.89 -25.54
N GLU A 30 -14.11 5.05 -24.24
CA GLU A 30 -13.03 4.52 -23.41
C GLU A 30 -13.40 3.22 -22.68
N MET A 31 -14.69 2.85 -22.60
CA MET A 31 -15.11 1.70 -21.80
C MET A 31 -14.38 0.42 -22.19
N GLY A 32 -13.69 -0.21 -21.23
CA GLY A 32 -12.96 -1.48 -21.48
C GLY A 32 -11.62 -1.31 -22.20
N THR A 33 -11.04 -0.11 -22.20
CA THR A 33 -9.72 0.19 -22.76
C THR A 33 -8.62 0.26 -21.68
N GLY A 34 -7.38 0.58 -22.09
CA GLY A 34 -6.24 0.72 -21.18
C GLY A 34 -6.41 1.79 -20.09
N LEU A 35 -7.22 2.83 -20.29
CA LEU A 35 -7.43 3.87 -19.28
C LEU A 35 -8.25 3.36 -18.08
N THR A 36 -9.22 2.49 -18.33
CA THR A 36 -9.97 1.78 -17.29
C THR A 36 -9.02 0.93 -16.46
N ALA A 37 -8.09 0.20 -17.09
CA ALA A 37 -7.08 -0.58 -16.39
C ALA A 37 -6.12 0.30 -15.57
N ASN A 38 -5.75 1.48 -16.08
CA ASN A 38 -4.95 2.47 -15.35
C ASN A 38 -5.66 2.92 -14.06
N HIS A 39 -6.93 3.32 -14.18
CA HIS A 39 -7.75 3.67 -13.02
C HIS A 39 -7.88 2.50 -12.04
N ALA A 40 -8.17 1.29 -12.53
CA ALA A 40 -8.35 0.11 -11.69
C ALA A 40 -7.11 -0.20 -10.86
N HIS A 41 -5.91 -0.18 -11.44
CA HIS A 41 -4.69 -0.44 -10.67
C HIS A 41 -4.37 0.70 -9.70
N GLY A 42 -4.51 1.95 -10.15
CA GLY A 42 -4.28 3.13 -9.30
C GLY A 42 -5.23 3.19 -8.10
N ALA A 43 -6.50 2.84 -8.28
CA ALA A 43 -7.49 2.84 -7.21
C ALA A 43 -7.44 1.55 -6.37
N MET A 44 -7.45 0.38 -6.99
CA MET A 44 -7.49 -0.90 -6.26
C MET A 44 -6.21 -1.14 -5.48
N MET A 45 -5.06 -1.16 -6.16
CA MET A 45 -3.79 -1.42 -5.49
C MET A 45 -3.32 -0.20 -4.69
N GLY A 46 -3.45 0.99 -5.25
CA GLY A 46 -2.98 2.23 -4.61
C GLY A 46 -3.75 2.61 -3.34
N VAL A 47 -5.08 2.39 -3.30
CA VAL A 47 -5.90 2.70 -2.12
C VAL A 47 -6.09 1.46 -1.26
N TYR A 48 -6.83 0.48 -1.75
CA TYR A 48 -7.22 -0.70 -0.95
C TYR A 48 -6.02 -1.61 -0.69
N GLY A 49 -5.16 -1.83 -1.69
CA GLY A 49 -3.94 -2.63 -1.54
C GLY A 49 -2.96 -2.02 -0.53
N MET A 50 -2.65 -0.73 -0.65
CA MET A 50 -1.78 -0.04 0.31
C MET A 50 -2.38 0.02 1.73
N LEU A 51 -3.70 0.16 1.84
CA LEU A 51 -4.40 0.12 3.13
C LEU A 51 -4.28 -1.27 3.77
N ALA A 52 -4.56 -2.33 2.98
CA ALA A 52 -4.44 -3.71 3.43
C ALA A 52 -3.01 -4.05 3.86
N VAL A 53 -1.99 -3.64 3.08
CA VAL A 53 -0.57 -3.80 3.44
C VAL A 53 -0.25 -3.02 4.71
N GLY A 54 -0.76 -1.80 4.86
CA GLY A 54 -0.61 -1.00 6.08
C GLY A 54 -1.09 -1.74 7.33
N PHE A 55 -2.29 -2.33 7.26
CA PHE A 55 -2.83 -3.14 8.36
C PHE A 55 -2.08 -4.47 8.54
N ALA A 56 -1.65 -5.12 7.47
CA ALA A 56 -0.86 -6.35 7.56
C ALA A 56 0.47 -6.11 8.25
N VAL A 57 1.20 -5.06 7.89
CA VAL A 57 2.47 -4.67 8.54
C VAL A 57 2.23 -4.28 10.00
N PHE A 58 1.15 -3.58 10.30
CA PHE A 58 0.75 -3.27 11.68
C PHE A 58 0.52 -4.54 12.51
N ALA A 59 -0.27 -5.50 12.01
CA ALA A 59 -0.49 -6.78 12.68
C ALA A 59 0.80 -7.58 12.82
N LEU A 60 1.64 -7.63 11.78
CA LEU A 60 2.92 -8.34 11.80
C LEU A 60 3.89 -7.77 12.84
N ARG A 61 3.84 -6.46 13.12
CA ARG A 61 4.68 -5.85 14.17
C ARG A 61 4.35 -6.39 15.57
N TYR A 62 3.13 -6.86 15.81
CA TYR A 62 2.74 -7.52 17.06
C TYR A 62 3.06 -9.01 17.07
N PHE A 63 3.12 -9.68 15.92
CA PHE A 63 3.42 -11.11 15.84
C PHE A 63 4.91 -11.43 15.82
N ILE A 64 5.74 -10.56 15.26
CA ILE A 64 7.18 -10.75 15.14
C ILE A 64 7.88 -10.24 16.42
N PRO A 65 8.70 -11.07 17.09
CA PRO A 65 9.47 -10.61 18.25
C PRO A 65 10.50 -9.54 17.85
N GLU A 66 10.82 -8.63 18.77
CA GLU A 66 11.61 -7.43 18.46
C GLU A 66 13.01 -7.73 17.91
N ASN A 67 13.62 -8.83 18.35
CA ASN A 67 14.92 -9.29 17.88
C ASN A 67 14.94 -9.73 16.41
N ALA A 68 13.79 -10.11 15.85
CA ALA A 68 13.64 -10.59 14.48
C ALA A 68 13.07 -9.51 13.53
N TRP A 69 12.65 -8.36 14.06
CA TRP A 69 12.10 -7.26 13.26
C TRP A 69 13.21 -6.43 12.61
N SER A 70 12.99 -6.02 11.35
CA SER A 70 13.89 -5.11 10.63
C SER A 70 13.09 -4.06 9.87
N ASP A 71 13.39 -2.78 10.13
CA ASP A 71 12.75 -1.62 9.49
C ASP A 71 13.09 -1.46 8.01
N ARG A 72 14.07 -2.21 7.50
CA ARG A 72 14.50 -2.15 6.10
C ARG A 72 13.46 -2.78 5.17
N TRP A 73 12.84 -3.90 5.59
CA TRP A 73 11.88 -4.62 4.75
C TRP A 73 10.59 -3.84 4.48
N PRO A 74 9.91 -3.24 5.47
CA PRO A 74 8.73 -2.43 5.22
C PRO A 74 9.03 -1.20 4.36
N ARG A 75 10.22 -0.59 4.54
CA ARG A 75 10.64 0.58 3.77
C ARG A 75 10.91 0.23 2.30
N LEU A 76 11.60 -0.89 2.05
CA LEU A 76 11.83 -1.39 0.69
C LEU A 76 10.50 -1.74 0.02
N ALA A 77 9.61 -2.45 0.72
CA ALA A 77 8.29 -2.79 0.22
C ALA A 77 7.48 -1.54 -0.15
N PHE A 78 7.48 -0.53 0.74
CA PHE A 78 6.78 0.72 0.51
C PHE A 78 7.23 1.41 -0.79
N TRP A 79 8.54 1.63 -0.95
CA TRP A 79 9.06 2.34 -2.12
C TRP A 79 8.86 1.54 -3.40
N SER A 80 9.12 0.23 -3.37
CA SER A 80 8.99 -0.63 -4.55
C SER A 80 7.54 -0.75 -5.02
N LEU A 81 6.57 -0.89 -4.09
CA LEU A 81 5.15 -0.93 -4.47
C LEU A 81 4.68 0.39 -5.07
N ASN A 82 5.11 1.53 -4.52
CA ASN A 82 4.71 2.84 -5.04
C ASN A 82 5.39 3.18 -6.38
N LEU A 83 6.69 2.91 -6.50
CA LEU A 83 7.43 3.14 -7.75
C LEU A 83 6.99 2.20 -8.85
N GLY A 84 6.77 0.91 -8.54
CA GLY A 84 6.25 -0.06 -9.49
C GLY A 84 4.84 0.31 -9.99
N LEU A 85 3.95 0.71 -9.06
CA LEU A 85 2.60 1.16 -9.42
C LEU A 85 2.64 2.44 -10.26
N ALA A 86 3.46 3.42 -9.88
CA ALA A 86 3.65 4.64 -10.65
C ALA A 86 4.22 4.37 -12.05
N TRP A 87 5.21 3.49 -12.17
CA TRP A 87 5.76 3.08 -13.46
C TRP A 87 4.69 2.45 -14.34
N MET A 88 3.97 1.46 -13.82
CA MET A 88 2.91 0.78 -14.56
C MET A 88 1.83 1.78 -15.04
N SER A 89 1.37 2.66 -14.16
CA SER A 89 0.37 3.68 -14.52
C SER A 89 0.87 4.69 -15.55
N PHE A 90 2.01 5.34 -15.31
CA PHE A 90 2.46 6.48 -16.12
C PHE A 90 3.28 6.10 -17.34
N ALA A 91 4.10 5.05 -17.26
CA ALA A 91 4.95 4.65 -18.38
C ALA A 91 4.19 3.80 -19.41
N THR A 92 3.12 3.11 -19.01
CA THR A 92 2.47 2.11 -19.89
C THR A 92 0.96 2.26 -20.01
N LEU A 93 0.20 2.11 -18.91
CA LEU A 93 -1.27 2.05 -18.98
C LEU A 93 -1.89 3.37 -19.44
N LEU A 94 -1.39 4.50 -18.93
CA LEU A 94 -1.89 5.82 -19.32
C LEU A 94 -1.54 6.16 -20.79
N PRO A 95 -0.28 6.03 -21.27
CA PRO A 95 0.03 6.24 -22.70
C PRO A 95 -0.71 5.29 -23.63
N SER A 96 -0.74 3.99 -23.31
CA SER A 96 -1.43 2.98 -24.12
C SER A 96 -2.93 3.26 -24.19
N GLY A 97 -3.55 3.57 -23.05
CA GLY A 97 -4.97 3.94 -22.99
C GLY A 97 -5.29 5.21 -23.77
N ALA A 98 -4.43 6.24 -23.71
CA ALA A 98 -4.62 7.47 -24.48
C ALA A 98 -4.51 7.23 -26.00
N LEU A 99 -3.55 6.42 -26.44
CA LEU A 99 -3.42 6.01 -27.85
C LEU A 99 -4.63 5.20 -28.31
N GLN A 100 -5.14 4.31 -27.45
CA GLN A 100 -6.32 3.51 -27.75
C GLN A 100 -7.56 4.40 -27.87
N LEU A 101 -7.75 5.35 -26.96
CA LEU A 101 -8.85 6.32 -27.03
C LEU A 101 -8.80 7.14 -28.32
N TYR A 102 -7.62 7.65 -28.69
CA TYR A 102 -7.45 8.36 -29.96
C TYR A 102 -7.88 7.51 -31.16
N LYS A 103 -7.45 6.24 -31.20
CA LYS A 103 -7.80 5.30 -32.26
C LYS A 103 -9.30 5.00 -32.31
N VAL A 104 -9.95 4.87 -31.14
CA VAL A 104 -11.41 4.67 -31.06
C VAL A 104 -12.14 5.87 -31.67
N VAL A 105 -11.71 7.09 -31.38
CA VAL A 105 -12.34 8.31 -31.91
C VAL A 105 -12.15 8.45 -33.41
N GLU A 106 -10.98 8.06 -33.94
CA GLU A 106 -10.66 8.17 -35.36
C GLU A 106 -11.32 7.08 -36.23
N SER A 107 -11.20 5.82 -35.81
CA SER A 107 -11.53 4.64 -36.63
C SER A 107 -12.66 3.78 -36.09
N GLY A 108 -13.22 4.15 -34.94
CA GLY A 108 -14.28 3.41 -34.26
C GLY A 108 -13.77 2.35 -33.28
N TYR A 109 -14.67 1.96 -32.38
CA TYR A 109 -14.34 1.08 -31.25
C TYR A 109 -13.92 -0.33 -31.66
N ALA A 110 -14.54 -0.87 -32.72
CA ALA A 110 -14.22 -2.21 -33.21
C ALA A 110 -12.77 -2.33 -33.72
N ASP A 111 -12.26 -1.28 -34.36
CA ASP A 111 -10.90 -1.28 -34.93
C ASP A 111 -9.84 -1.17 -33.83
N ALA A 112 -10.07 -0.32 -32.81
CA ALA A 112 -9.18 -0.16 -31.65
C ALA A 112 -9.10 -1.40 -30.74
N ARG A 113 -10.00 -2.37 -30.93
CA ARG A 113 -10.03 -3.67 -30.24
C ARG A 113 -9.64 -4.83 -31.16
N SER A 114 -9.31 -4.55 -32.41
CA SER A 114 -8.86 -5.56 -33.36
C SER A 114 -7.48 -6.12 -32.96
N LEU A 115 -7.22 -7.38 -33.33
CA LEU A 115 -5.91 -7.99 -33.11
C LEU A 115 -4.80 -7.24 -33.85
N GLY A 116 -5.09 -6.69 -35.02
CA GLY A 116 -4.12 -5.89 -35.79
C GLY A 116 -3.65 -4.65 -35.05
N TYR A 117 -4.56 -3.97 -34.33
CA TYR A 117 -4.18 -2.83 -33.48
C TYR A 117 -3.44 -3.29 -32.22
N LEU A 118 -3.99 -4.28 -31.50
CA LEU A 118 -3.41 -4.75 -30.24
C LEU A 118 -2.01 -5.35 -30.40
N GLN A 119 -1.74 -6.03 -31.51
CA GLN A 119 -0.43 -6.61 -31.83
C GLN A 119 0.49 -5.64 -32.60
N GLY A 120 0.08 -4.39 -32.77
CA GLY A 120 0.91 -3.39 -33.44
C GLY A 120 2.18 -3.08 -32.64
N ASP A 121 3.26 -2.75 -33.34
CA ASP A 121 4.61 -2.53 -32.77
C ASP A 121 4.61 -1.56 -31.58
N THR A 122 3.82 -0.49 -31.64
CA THR A 122 3.71 0.50 -30.55
C THR A 122 3.09 -0.09 -29.29
N ASN A 123 2.03 -0.90 -29.42
CA ASN A 123 1.35 -1.51 -28.27
C ASN A 123 2.23 -2.59 -27.64
N VAL A 124 2.85 -3.43 -28.47
CA VAL A 124 3.83 -4.43 -28.01
C VAL A 124 5.00 -3.76 -27.30
N PHE A 125 5.53 -2.66 -27.82
CA PHE A 125 6.59 -1.90 -27.15
C PHE A 125 6.16 -1.38 -25.77
N LEU A 126 4.95 -0.80 -25.66
CA LEU A 126 4.41 -0.33 -24.37
C LEU A 126 4.17 -1.47 -23.38
N GLU A 127 3.75 -2.65 -23.86
CA GLU A 127 3.62 -3.84 -23.02
C GLU A 127 4.98 -4.31 -22.49
N TRP A 128 6.01 -4.34 -23.32
CA TRP A 128 7.37 -4.67 -22.88
C TRP A 128 7.95 -3.64 -21.91
N LEU A 129 7.65 -2.36 -22.11
CA LEU A 129 8.01 -1.28 -21.20
C LEU A 129 7.39 -1.45 -19.81
N ARG A 130 6.35 -2.29 -19.66
CA ARG A 130 5.68 -2.55 -18.39
C ARG A 130 6.49 -3.46 -17.49
N LEU A 131 7.18 -4.45 -18.08
CA LEU A 131 7.88 -5.50 -17.34
C LEU A 131 8.85 -4.98 -16.27
N PRO A 132 9.69 -3.95 -16.51
CA PRO A 132 10.55 -3.39 -15.47
C PRO A 132 9.79 -2.91 -14.23
N GLY A 133 8.65 -2.24 -14.42
CA GLY A 133 7.80 -1.78 -13.32
C GLY A 133 7.17 -2.94 -12.56
N ASP A 134 6.68 -3.95 -13.28
CA ASP A 134 6.11 -5.16 -12.67
C ASP A 134 7.17 -5.94 -11.87
N VAL A 135 8.41 -6.03 -12.37
CA VAL A 135 9.53 -6.66 -11.65
C VAL A 135 9.84 -5.90 -10.36
N VAL A 136 9.90 -4.57 -10.39
CA VAL A 136 10.12 -3.76 -9.17
C VAL A 136 8.98 -3.96 -8.18
N PHE A 137 7.74 -3.96 -8.66
CA PHE A 137 6.55 -4.16 -7.84
C PHE A 137 6.55 -5.53 -7.14
N ILE A 138 6.85 -6.59 -7.87
CA ILE A 138 6.82 -7.96 -7.34
C ILE A 138 8.06 -8.24 -6.49
N ALA A 139 9.25 -8.04 -7.04
CA ALA A 139 10.50 -8.43 -6.39
C ALA A 139 10.85 -7.53 -5.20
N GLY A 140 10.63 -6.21 -5.32
CA GLY A 140 10.92 -5.26 -4.26
C GLY A 140 9.74 -5.01 -3.32
N GLY A 141 8.50 -5.21 -3.78
CA GLY A 141 7.29 -4.92 -3.03
C GLY A 141 6.69 -6.15 -2.35
N VAL A 142 6.25 -7.10 -3.16
CA VAL A 142 5.49 -8.28 -2.70
C VAL A 142 6.39 -9.29 -1.97
N LEU A 143 7.57 -9.61 -2.52
CA LEU A 143 8.45 -10.62 -1.91
C LEU A 143 8.89 -10.26 -0.48
N PRO A 144 9.30 -9.01 -0.16
CA PRO A 144 9.59 -8.62 1.21
C PRO A 144 8.42 -8.76 2.16
N LEU A 145 7.20 -8.44 1.73
CA LEU A 145 6.00 -8.58 2.56
C LEU A 145 5.67 -10.05 2.82
N LEU A 146 5.81 -10.91 1.82
CA LEU A 146 5.66 -12.35 1.98
C LEU A 146 6.72 -12.93 2.92
N TRP A 147 7.97 -12.48 2.81
CA TRP A 147 9.04 -12.87 3.72
C TRP A 147 8.74 -12.48 5.17
N MET A 148 8.28 -11.24 5.39
CA MET A 148 7.87 -10.78 6.71
C MET A 148 6.68 -11.59 7.25
N THR A 149 5.73 -11.92 6.38
CA THR A 149 4.57 -12.72 6.76
C THR A 149 4.99 -14.13 7.18
N TRP A 150 5.89 -14.75 6.42
CA TRP A 150 6.49 -16.04 6.78
C TRP A 150 7.25 -15.96 8.11
N LEU A 151 8.00 -14.89 8.34
CA LEU A 151 8.73 -14.68 9.60
C LEU A 151 7.77 -14.56 10.79
N GLY A 152 6.66 -13.85 10.62
CA GLY A 152 5.60 -13.70 11.63
C GLY A 152 4.86 -15.01 11.93
N VAL A 153 4.64 -15.86 10.91
CA VAL A 153 4.05 -17.19 11.11
C VAL A 153 5.03 -18.13 11.82
N ARG A 154 6.31 -18.14 11.41
CA ARG A 154 7.34 -19.01 11.97
C ARG A 154 7.69 -18.67 13.42
N HIS A 155 7.79 -17.38 13.73
CA HIS A 155 8.16 -16.91 15.07
C HIS A 155 6.94 -16.45 15.86
N ARG A 156 5.73 -16.91 15.49
CA ARG A 156 4.48 -16.55 16.16
C ARG A 156 4.69 -16.69 17.65
N ALA A 157 4.76 -15.56 18.34
CA ALA A 157 4.98 -15.57 19.77
C ALA A 157 3.81 -16.31 20.41
N GLY A 158 4.08 -17.48 20.98
CA GLY A 158 3.15 -18.21 21.86
C GLY A 158 2.90 -17.48 23.20
N ARG A 159 3.15 -16.17 23.25
CA ARG A 159 2.88 -15.33 24.40
C ARG A 159 1.55 -14.63 24.15
N THR A 160 0.45 -15.30 24.49
CA THR A 160 -0.56 -14.57 25.28
C THR A 160 0.22 -13.89 26.39
N ARG A 161 0.34 -12.56 26.37
CA ARG A 161 0.83 -11.81 27.54
C ARG A 161 0.01 -12.35 28.71
N GLN A 162 0.63 -13.13 29.58
CA GLN A 162 -0.06 -13.55 30.79
C GLN A 162 -0.37 -12.26 31.55
N PRO A 163 -1.58 -12.07 32.07
CA PRO A 163 -1.94 -10.88 32.84
C PRO A 163 -0.96 -10.63 34.02
N GLU A 164 -0.25 -11.67 34.45
CA GLU A 164 0.80 -11.69 35.46
C GLU A 164 2.05 -10.87 35.06
N ASP A 165 2.37 -10.76 33.76
CA ASP A 165 3.47 -9.91 33.26
C ASP A 165 3.15 -8.40 33.39
N ALA A 166 1.88 -8.03 33.61
CA ALA A 166 1.44 -6.64 33.75
C ALA A 166 1.62 -6.10 35.19
N GLU A 167 1.64 -6.97 36.20
CA GLU A 167 1.90 -6.57 37.59
C GLU A 167 3.34 -6.08 37.80
N LEU A 168 4.30 -6.63 37.03
CA LEU A 168 5.71 -6.20 37.08
C LEU A 168 5.97 -4.86 36.37
N SER A 169 4.98 -4.31 35.65
CA SER A 169 5.09 -3.01 34.96
C SER A 169 4.03 -2.01 35.41
N LEU A 170 3.58 -2.07 36.67
CA LEU A 170 2.75 -1.00 37.21
C LEU A 170 3.58 0.29 37.28
N LEU A 171 3.21 1.26 36.45
CA LEU A 171 3.80 2.60 36.36
C LEU A 171 3.31 3.52 37.50
N PHE A 172 2.78 2.92 38.56
CA PHE A 172 2.38 3.59 39.78
C PHE A 172 2.78 2.72 40.97
N THR A 173 3.28 3.36 42.01
CA THR A 173 3.53 2.70 43.29
C THR A 173 2.22 2.66 44.07
N GLU A 174 1.75 1.48 44.45
CA GLU A 174 0.66 1.39 45.42
C GLU A 174 1.16 1.78 46.81
N VAL A 175 0.72 2.94 47.30
CA VAL A 175 1.00 3.42 48.65
C VAL A 175 -0.04 2.78 49.59
N GLY A 176 0.33 1.66 50.22
CA GLY A 176 -0.45 1.06 51.30
C GLY A 176 -0.34 1.85 52.61
N PRO A 177 -1.30 1.69 53.55
CA PRO A 177 -1.29 2.39 54.83
C PRO A 177 -0.09 1.91 55.66
N GLY A 178 0.99 2.67 55.63
CA GLY A 178 2.27 2.34 56.29
C GLY A 178 3.52 2.59 55.44
N THR A 179 3.40 2.99 54.18
CA THR A 179 4.56 3.32 53.34
C THR A 179 5.03 4.76 53.59
N THR A 180 6.13 4.90 54.33
CA THR A 180 6.78 6.20 54.56
C THR A 180 7.58 6.59 53.33
N ARG A 181 7.24 7.74 52.72
CA ARG A 181 7.95 8.30 51.57
C ARG A 181 9.34 8.74 52.04
N ALA A 182 10.39 8.10 51.54
CA ALA A 182 11.77 8.46 51.83
C ALA A 182 12.21 9.66 51.00
N ASP A 183 11.49 10.78 51.07
CA ASP A 183 11.92 12.07 50.55
C ASP A 183 11.48 13.11 51.58
N GLY A 184 12.45 13.62 52.34
CA GLY A 184 12.22 14.55 53.42
C GLY A 184 11.80 15.92 52.90
N GLU A 185 10.50 16.19 52.92
CA GLU A 185 9.94 17.54 53.04
C GLU A 185 8.77 17.47 54.02
N GLU A 186 9.00 17.95 55.24
CA GLU A 186 7.97 18.18 56.25
C GLU A 186 7.07 19.32 55.76
N GLU A 187 5.87 19.00 55.27
CA GLU A 187 4.81 19.99 55.13
C GLU A 187 4.19 20.23 56.50
N VAL A 188 4.64 21.31 57.15
CA VAL A 188 4.10 21.83 58.40
C VAL A 188 2.65 22.26 58.16
N VAL A 189 1.71 21.44 58.62
CA VAL A 189 0.31 21.82 58.75
C VAL A 189 0.19 22.74 59.97
N ALA A 190 0.00 24.03 59.72
CA ALA A 190 -0.43 25.00 60.74
C ALA A 190 -1.98 24.97 60.88
N PRO A 191 -2.53 25.32 62.06
CA PRO A 191 -3.85 24.89 62.54
C PRO A 191 -5.05 25.47 61.79
#